data_AF-A0A932LWI6-F1
#
_entry.id   AF-A0A932LWI6-F1
#
_cell.length_a   1.000
_cell.length_b   1.000
_cell.length_c   1.000
_cell.angle_alpha   90.00
_cell.angle_beta   90.00
_cell.angle_gamma   90.00
#
_symmetry.space_group_name_H-M   'P 1'
#
loop_
_entity.id
_entity.type
_entity.pdbx_description
1 polymer ?
#
loop_
_entity_poly.entity_id
_entity_poly.type
_entity_poly.pdbx_seq_one_letter_code
_entity_poly.pdbx_strand_id
1 'polypeptide(L)'
;ATDDATAGSSRGRTDLAPDNSAHTIRLSGAATLPVGFPARFAGTFSYGMRFQDDPFVPHTINSASSDPGLALPAASLDGEVRTLLANLVLTGRPWRDLNLTARYRFYDYNSDIPILTFPAHVINDRSLETVNATRFNTPIDHRTHNASLDASYRLARPATLKVGYERERWDRSDHREVTRTDEHAAKAAVDYKPAPWALLRAGYRFGIRRGSDYNTFAHLEHAVLEDEVLAAMLQGQSTFLRKFDEADRVRHQVDLLAQASPQEDLTLTFTGGYGLINYDESTFGLTDDERWSVGPGTPSRTSSSSRNPADGPSGRSAPASPQTTGRAPRRTRSTRREPGRTWFSSRTASTPASPMSLRWPRRRPAPLAAAPAPPWTSRTSRIPCKHSSLLSGIIC
;
A
#
# COMPACT_ATOMS: atom_id res chain seq x y z
N ALA A 1 16.26 -21.00 36.83
CA ALA A 1 15.27 -19.95 37.12
C ALA A 1 13.92 -20.59 36.89
N THR A 2 13.11 -20.67 37.95
CA THR A 2 11.80 -21.34 37.96
C THR A 2 10.73 -20.33 37.62
N ASP A 3 9.78 -20.71 36.76
CA ASP A 3 8.63 -19.87 36.46
C ASP A 3 7.74 -19.71 37.70
N ASP A 4 7.14 -18.54 37.87
CA ASP A 4 6.23 -18.23 38.97
C ASP A 4 4.93 -17.64 38.43
N ALA A 5 3.79 -18.08 38.99
CA ALA A 5 2.47 -17.65 38.55
C ALA A 5 2.15 -16.17 38.85
N THR A 6 2.93 -15.52 39.72
CA THR A 6 2.74 -14.12 40.15
C THR A 6 3.91 -13.18 39.83
N ALA A 7 5.15 -13.71 39.76
CA ALA A 7 6.35 -12.96 39.42
C ALA A 7 6.71 -13.02 37.92
N GLY A 8 6.07 -13.92 37.14
CA GLY A 8 6.26 -14.08 35.70
C GLY A 8 7.39 -15.06 35.33
N SER A 9 7.64 -15.26 34.03
CA SER A 9 8.77 -16.07 33.59
C SER A 9 10.11 -15.34 33.70
N SER A 10 11.16 -16.10 33.95
CA SER A 10 12.55 -15.63 33.93
C SER A 10 13.13 -15.42 32.53
N ARG A 11 12.35 -15.72 31.48
CA ARG A 11 12.72 -15.60 30.07
C ARG A 11 11.57 -14.94 29.31
N GLY A 12 11.88 -14.34 28.17
CA GLY A 12 10.89 -13.89 27.21
C GLY A 12 11.03 -14.68 25.92
N ARG A 13 9.91 -14.92 25.24
CA ARG A 13 9.90 -15.42 23.87
C ARG A 13 9.20 -14.40 23.00
N THR A 14 9.81 -14.09 21.87
CA THR A 14 9.21 -13.29 20.81
C THR A 14 9.16 -14.15 19.57
N ASP A 15 8.03 -14.10 18.87
CA ASP A 15 7.91 -14.81 17.61
C ASP A 15 8.70 -14.10 16.51
N LEU A 16 9.25 -14.86 15.57
CA LEU A 16 9.96 -14.30 14.42
C LEU A 16 8.98 -14.07 13.27
N ALA A 17 9.49 -13.48 12.17
CA ALA A 17 8.69 -13.42 10.96
C ALA A 17 8.38 -14.86 10.49
N PRO A 18 7.10 -15.23 10.29
CA PRO A 18 6.73 -16.59 9.94
C PRO A 18 7.16 -16.93 8.52
N ASP A 19 7.46 -18.19 8.30
CA ASP A 19 7.65 -18.73 6.96
C ASP A 19 6.37 -18.52 6.13
N ASN A 20 6.53 -18.10 4.88
CA ASN A 20 5.43 -17.82 3.97
C ASN A 20 5.85 -18.08 2.51
N SER A 21 4.87 -18.21 1.63
CA SER A 21 5.08 -18.39 0.20
C SER A 21 4.21 -17.44 -0.62
N ALA A 22 4.70 -17.09 -1.82
CA ALA A 22 3.97 -16.24 -2.74
C ALA A 22 4.15 -16.72 -4.18
N HIS A 23 3.04 -16.80 -4.91
CA HIS A 23 2.98 -17.14 -6.33
C HIS A 23 2.35 -15.99 -7.10
N THR A 24 2.88 -15.66 -8.27
CA THR A 24 2.33 -14.57 -9.09
C THR A 24 2.40 -14.92 -10.55
N ILE A 25 1.26 -14.80 -11.24
CA ILE A 25 1.15 -14.93 -12.69
C ILE A 25 0.91 -13.53 -13.25
N ARG A 26 1.71 -13.13 -14.24
CA ARG A 26 1.61 -11.82 -14.87
C ARG A 26 1.54 -11.97 -16.38
N LEU A 27 0.58 -11.28 -16.98
CA LEU A 27 0.42 -11.14 -18.42
C LEU A 27 0.58 -9.67 -18.79
N SER A 28 1.46 -9.37 -19.74
CA SER A 28 1.67 -8.03 -20.25
C SER A 28 1.60 -8.02 -21.78
N GLY A 29 0.96 -6.99 -22.33
CA GLY A 29 0.80 -6.85 -23.77
C GLY A 29 0.72 -5.39 -24.18
N ALA A 30 1.05 -5.09 -25.43
CA ALA A 30 0.89 -3.78 -26.01
C ALA A 30 0.56 -3.88 -27.50
N ALA A 31 -0.25 -2.95 -27.99
CA ALA A 31 -0.63 -2.88 -29.38
C ALA A 31 -0.72 -1.42 -29.84
N THR A 32 -0.36 -1.17 -31.09
CA THR A 32 -0.72 0.07 -31.77
C THR A 32 -2.18 -0.02 -32.17
N LEU A 33 -2.95 1.04 -31.93
CA LEU A 33 -4.37 1.06 -32.26
C LEU A 33 -4.57 1.48 -33.72
N PRO A 34 -5.48 0.81 -34.47
CA PRO A 34 -5.78 1.13 -35.87
C PRO A 34 -6.73 2.34 -35.95
N VAL A 35 -6.28 3.49 -35.45
CA VAL A 35 -7.02 4.76 -35.49
C VAL A 35 -6.30 5.75 -36.41
N GLY A 36 -6.97 6.84 -36.82
CA GLY A 36 -6.43 7.83 -37.78
C GLY A 36 -5.24 8.66 -37.29
N PHE A 37 -4.67 8.33 -36.12
CA PHE A 37 -3.51 9.00 -35.54
C PHE A 37 -2.63 7.99 -34.77
N PRO A 38 -1.35 8.28 -34.52
CA PRO A 38 -0.47 7.38 -33.76
C PRO A 38 -1.02 7.19 -32.34
N ALA A 39 -1.47 5.98 -32.03
CA ALA A 39 -1.97 5.61 -30.71
C ALA A 39 -1.50 4.22 -30.31
N ARG A 40 -1.20 4.05 -29.02
CA ARG A 40 -0.73 2.79 -28.44
C ARG A 40 -1.47 2.50 -27.15
N PHE A 41 -1.90 1.26 -27.02
CA PHE A 41 -2.42 0.71 -25.79
C PHE A 41 -1.38 -0.26 -25.20
N ALA A 42 -1.21 -0.22 -23.89
CA ALA A 42 -0.40 -1.16 -23.14
C ALA A 42 -1.16 -1.59 -21.88
N GLY A 43 -1.16 -2.89 -21.61
CA GLY A 43 -1.84 -3.49 -20.48
C GLY A 43 -0.94 -4.45 -19.73
N THR A 44 -1.11 -4.52 -18.42
CA THR A 44 -0.55 -5.55 -17.56
C THR A 44 -1.62 -6.04 -16.59
N PHE A 45 -1.79 -7.35 -16.53
CA PHE A 45 -2.64 -8.03 -15.57
C PHE A 45 -1.76 -8.93 -14.69
N SER A 46 -2.00 -8.93 -13.38
CA SER A 46 -1.29 -9.78 -12.45
C SER A 46 -2.28 -10.40 -11.48
N TYR A 47 -2.16 -11.70 -11.25
CA TYR A 47 -2.86 -12.42 -10.20
C TYR A 47 -1.83 -13.05 -9.27
N GLY A 48 -1.93 -12.77 -7.98
CA GLY A 48 -1.01 -13.26 -6.97
C GLY A 48 -1.73 -13.98 -5.85
N MET A 49 -1.12 -15.03 -5.33
CA MET A 49 -1.57 -15.80 -4.18
C MET A 49 -0.44 -15.80 -3.14
N ARG A 50 -0.77 -15.60 -1.88
CA ARG A 50 0.19 -15.62 -0.76
C ARG A 50 -0.38 -16.53 0.32
N PHE A 51 0.47 -17.38 0.88
CA PHE A 51 0.11 -18.39 1.86
C PHE A 51 1.03 -18.29 3.08
N GLN A 52 0.48 -18.49 4.26
CA GLN A 52 1.22 -18.56 5.53
C GLN A 52 0.58 -19.60 6.45
N ASP A 53 1.33 -20.66 6.73
CA ASP A 53 0.90 -21.82 7.53
C ASP A 53 1.90 -22.22 8.63
N ASP A 54 2.87 -21.35 8.93
CA ASP A 54 3.84 -21.53 10.02
C ASP A 54 3.13 -21.74 11.38
N PRO A 55 3.53 -22.73 12.19
CA PRO A 55 2.86 -23.04 13.44
C PRO A 55 2.91 -21.89 14.45
N PHE A 56 1.80 -21.65 15.14
CA PHE A 56 1.75 -20.66 16.20
C PHE A 56 2.67 -21.01 17.37
N VAL A 57 3.23 -19.97 17.98
CA VAL A 57 3.84 -20.10 19.30
C VAL A 57 2.76 -20.17 20.39
N PRO A 58 2.99 -20.90 21.49
CA PRO A 58 2.08 -20.88 22.62
C PRO A 58 1.91 -19.46 23.19
N HIS A 59 0.75 -19.18 23.80
CA HIS A 59 0.46 -17.89 24.45
C HIS A 59 1.50 -17.47 25.51
N THR A 60 2.20 -18.43 26.11
CA THR A 60 3.13 -18.21 27.22
C THR A 60 4.20 -19.31 27.23
N ILE A 61 5.40 -18.97 27.69
CA ILE A 61 6.43 -19.97 28.04
C ILE A 61 6.45 -20.29 29.54
N ASN A 62 5.65 -19.56 30.34
CA ASN A 62 5.49 -19.76 31.77
C ASN A 62 4.71 -21.05 32.02
N SER A 63 5.42 -22.10 32.43
CA SER A 63 4.84 -23.41 32.72
C SER A 63 3.90 -23.42 33.94
N ALA A 64 3.91 -22.37 34.77
CA ALA A 64 3.00 -22.21 35.90
C ALA A 64 1.61 -21.67 35.50
N SER A 65 1.44 -21.22 34.25
CA SER A 65 0.16 -20.76 33.70
C SER A 65 -0.46 -21.85 32.82
N SER A 66 -1.37 -22.64 33.40
CA SER A 66 -1.96 -23.83 32.75
C SER A 66 -3.49 -23.74 32.64
N ASP A 67 -4.00 -22.63 32.11
CA ASP A 67 -5.43 -22.44 31.91
C ASP A 67 -5.91 -23.07 30.59
N PRO A 68 -7.02 -23.84 30.59
CA PRO A 68 -7.58 -24.42 29.36
C PRO A 68 -7.91 -23.40 28.26
N GLY A 69 -8.22 -22.15 28.61
CA GLY A 69 -8.46 -21.05 27.69
C GLY A 69 -7.22 -20.57 26.94
N LEU A 70 -6.01 -20.97 27.36
CA LEU A 70 -4.76 -20.72 26.61
C LEU A 70 -4.49 -21.77 25.53
N ALA A 71 -5.41 -22.70 25.30
CA ALA A 71 -5.34 -23.59 24.15
C ALA A 71 -5.43 -22.78 22.85
N LEU A 72 -4.45 -22.96 21.97
CA LEU A 72 -4.47 -22.31 20.66
C LEU A 72 -5.69 -22.79 19.86
N PRO A 73 -6.46 -21.89 19.21
CA PRO A 73 -7.67 -22.26 18.48
C PRO A 73 -7.38 -23.05 17.20
N ALA A 74 -6.16 -22.94 16.67
CA ALA A 74 -5.66 -23.66 15.51
C ALA A 74 -4.14 -23.89 15.65
N ALA A 75 -3.57 -24.77 14.83
CA ALA A 75 -2.13 -25.01 14.82
C ALA A 75 -1.33 -23.89 14.13
N SER A 76 -1.93 -23.19 13.17
CA SER A 76 -1.39 -22.05 12.42
C SER A 76 -2.53 -21.15 11.95
N LEU A 77 -2.19 -20.05 11.26
CA LEU A 77 -3.17 -19.13 10.71
C LEU A 77 -3.93 -19.71 9.51
N ASP A 78 -3.28 -20.60 8.75
CA ASP A 78 -3.73 -21.05 7.42
C ASP A 78 -4.15 -19.87 6.54
N GLY A 79 -3.32 -18.82 6.54
CA GLY A 79 -3.67 -17.53 5.95
C GLY A 79 -3.48 -17.53 4.44
N GLU A 80 -4.54 -17.22 3.70
CA GLU A 80 -4.49 -16.99 2.25
C GLU A 80 -4.79 -15.53 1.91
N VAL A 81 -3.99 -14.93 1.03
CA VAL A 81 -4.26 -13.62 0.44
C VAL A 81 -4.18 -13.71 -1.08
N ARG A 82 -5.23 -13.23 -1.74
CA ARG A 82 -5.32 -13.10 -3.20
C ARG A 82 -5.17 -11.64 -3.59
N THR A 83 -4.37 -11.39 -4.62
CA THR A 83 -4.15 -10.06 -5.18
C THR A 83 -4.46 -10.04 -6.66
N LEU A 84 -5.15 -8.98 -7.10
CA LEU A 84 -5.45 -8.75 -8.51
C LEU A 84 -4.97 -7.34 -8.89
N LEU A 85 -4.19 -7.24 -9.96
CA LEU A 85 -3.70 -5.98 -10.51
C LEU A 85 -4.08 -5.88 -11.97
N ALA A 86 -4.67 -4.75 -12.36
CA ALA A 86 -4.78 -4.33 -13.76
C ALA A 86 -4.13 -2.96 -13.91
N ASN A 87 -3.20 -2.82 -14.85
CA ASN A 87 -2.55 -1.56 -15.18
C ASN A 87 -2.67 -1.31 -16.68
N LEU A 88 -3.44 -0.28 -17.04
CA LEU A 88 -3.81 0.06 -18.41
C LEU A 88 -3.28 1.46 -18.74
N VAL A 89 -2.63 1.58 -19.89
CA VAL A 89 -2.09 2.85 -20.39
C VAL A 89 -2.48 3.01 -21.85
N LEU A 90 -3.12 4.11 -22.16
CA LEU A 90 -3.46 4.54 -23.52
C LEU A 90 -2.71 5.84 -23.81
N THR A 91 -1.86 5.83 -24.83
CA THR A 91 -1.18 7.03 -25.32
C THR A 91 -1.59 7.31 -26.75
N GLY A 92 -1.72 8.57 -27.11
CA GLY A 92 -2.10 8.96 -28.46
C GLY A 92 -1.69 10.38 -28.81
N ARG A 93 -1.44 10.61 -30.10
CA ARG A 93 -1.07 11.92 -30.64
C ARG A 93 -2.11 12.37 -31.69
N PRO A 94 -3.33 12.77 -31.25
CA PRO A 94 -4.41 13.13 -32.17
C PRO A 94 -4.08 14.33 -33.07
N TRP A 95 -3.23 15.24 -32.59
CA TRP A 95 -2.69 16.35 -33.38
C TRP A 95 -1.17 16.38 -33.28
N ARG A 96 -0.49 16.99 -34.26
CA ARG A 96 0.98 17.06 -34.30
C ARG A 96 1.57 17.61 -33.00
N ASP A 97 0.92 18.57 -32.36
CA ASP A 97 1.48 19.25 -31.21
C ASP A 97 0.79 18.86 -29.88
N LEU A 98 -0.16 17.91 -29.90
CA LEU A 98 -0.85 17.38 -28.72
C LEU A 98 -0.61 15.89 -28.52
N ASN A 99 -0.08 15.52 -27.35
CA ASN A 99 -0.02 14.14 -26.87
C ASN A 99 -0.95 13.96 -25.67
N LEU A 100 -1.78 12.93 -25.72
CA LEU A 100 -2.70 12.55 -24.65
C LEU A 100 -2.24 11.22 -24.04
N THR A 101 -2.41 11.10 -22.73
CA THR A 101 -2.14 9.86 -22.00
C THR A 101 -3.22 9.63 -20.96
N ALA A 102 -3.94 8.53 -21.09
CA ALA A 102 -4.86 8.05 -20.06
C ALA A 102 -4.22 6.84 -19.37
N ARG A 103 -4.26 6.81 -18.03
CA ARG A 103 -3.80 5.67 -17.23
C ARG A 103 -4.92 5.24 -16.29
N TYR A 104 -5.05 3.93 -16.12
CA TYR A 104 -5.92 3.35 -15.13
C TYR A 104 -5.22 2.17 -14.47
N ARG A 105 -5.10 2.23 -13.14
CA ARG A 105 -4.59 1.14 -12.31
C ARG A 105 -5.68 0.74 -11.33
N PHE A 106 -5.98 -0.54 -11.31
CA PHE A 106 -6.81 -1.20 -10.33
C PHE A 106 -5.97 -2.20 -9.55
N TYR A 107 -6.08 -2.21 -8.24
CA TYR A 107 -5.46 -3.23 -7.39
C TYR A 107 -6.40 -3.64 -6.26
N ASP A 108 -6.64 -4.94 -6.15
CA ASP A 108 -7.45 -5.59 -5.13
C ASP A 108 -6.54 -6.45 -4.25
N TYR A 109 -6.66 -6.28 -2.94
CA TYR A 109 -6.03 -7.07 -1.92
C TYR A 109 -7.14 -7.69 -1.07
N ASN A 110 -7.32 -8.99 -1.24
CA ASN A 110 -8.38 -9.77 -0.62
C ASN A 110 -7.75 -10.85 0.27
N SER A 111 -8.01 -10.77 1.57
CA SER A 111 -7.53 -11.65 2.61
C SER A 111 -8.60 -12.68 2.91
N ASP A 112 -8.39 -13.90 2.44
CA ASP A 112 -9.23 -15.06 2.75
C ASP A 112 -8.67 -15.74 4.01
N ILE A 113 -8.47 -14.94 5.07
CA ILE A 113 -7.89 -15.40 6.33
C ILE A 113 -9.04 -15.78 7.28
N PRO A 114 -9.02 -16.99 7.88
CA PRO A 114 -10.05 -17.38 8.82
C PRO A 114 -10.01 -16.51 10.09
N ILE A 115 -11.18 -16.16 10.63
CA ILE A 115 -11.28 -15.47 11.90
C ILE A 115 -11.12 -16.51 13.03
N LEU A 116 -10.03 -16.41 13.77
CA LEU A 116 -9.68 -17.24 14.92
C LEU A 116 -10.08 -16.52 16.21
N THR A 117 -10.71 -17.27 17.12
CA THR A 117 -11.13 -16.78 18.43
C THR A 117 -10.16 -17.23 19.50
N PHE A 118 -9.54 -16.30 20.20
CA PHE A 118 -8.64 -16.56 21.33
C PHE A 118 -9.38 -16.22 22.63
N PRO A 119 -9.86 -17.22 23.39
CA PRO A 119 -10.76 -16.97 24.53
C PRO A 119 -10.02 -16.39 25.76
N ALA A 120 -8.73 -16.64 25.89
CA ALA A 120 -7.87 -16.07 26.92
C ALA A 120 -6.52 -15.67 26.32
N HIS A 121 -5.79 -14.80 27.01
CA HIS A 121 -4.44 -14.42 26.63
C HIS A 121 -3.59 -14.10 27.85
N VAL A 122 -2.27 -14.05 27.66
CA VAL A 122 -1.31 -13.71 28.71
C VAL A 122 -0.70 -12.35 28.40
N ILE A 123 -0.62 -11.49 29.42
CA ILE A 123 0.04 -10.19 29.34
C ILE A 123 1.44 -10.31 29.96
N ASN A 124 2.46 -9.96 29.17
CA ASN A 124 3.88 -9.92 29.58
C ASN A 124 4.38 -11.19 30.28
N ASP A 125 3.86 -12.36 29.91
CA ASP A 125 4.21 -13.66 30.51
C ASP A 125 4.03 -13.71 32.05
N ARG A 126 3.20 -12.82 32.58
CA ARG A 126 3.03 -12.53 34.01
C ARG A 126 1.60 -12.73 34.48
N SER A 127 0.62 -12.22 33.74
CA SER A 127 -0.79 -12.29 34.14
C SER A 127 -1.62 -12.97 33.06
N LEU A 128 -2.44 -13.91 33.50
CA LEU A 128 -3.46 -14.55 32.69
C LEU A 128 -4.73 -13.69 32.72
N GLU A 129 -5.24 -13.33 31.55
CA GLU A 129 -6.54 -12.68 31.39
C GLU A 129 -7.56 -13.69 30.89
N THR A 130 -8.60 -13.93 31.68
CA THR A 130 -9.72 -14.84 31.36
C THR A 130 -11.09 -14.18 31.44
N VAL A 131 -11.16 -12.93 31.92
CA VAL A 131 -12.39 -12.15 32.01
C VAL A 131 -12.29 -11.01 30.99
N ASN A 132 -13.28 -10.88 30.11
CA ASN A 132 -13.28 -9.93 29.00
C ASN A 132 -12.00 -10.00 28.14
N ALA A 133 -11.53 -11.24 27.93
CA ALA A 133 -10.22 -11.54 27.38
C ALA A 133 -10.27 -12.11 25.95
N THR A 134 -11.48 -12.27 25.39
CA THR A 134 -11.68 -12.87 24.07
C THR A 134 -11.16 -11.93 22.99
N ARG A 135 -10.27 -12.42 22.14
CA ARG A 135 -9.70 -11.66 21.02
C ARG A 135 -9.92 -12.35 19.69
N PHE A 136 -10.06 -11.54 18.64
CA PHE A 136 -10.14 -11.99 17.26
C PHE A 136 -8.97 -11.42 16.47
N ASN A 137 -8.50 -12.15 15.46
CA ASN A 137 -7.68 -11.55 14.41
C ASN A 137 -8.55 -10.72 13.47
N THR A 138 -7.97 -9.68 12.88
CA THR A 138 -8.66 -8.73 12.00
C THR A 138 -8.01 -8.71 10.61
N PRO A 139 -8.47 -9.57 9.68
CA PRO A 139 -8.02 -9.53 8.29
C PRO A 139 -8.31 -8.16 7.67
N ILE A 140 -7.36 -7.62 6.89
CA ILE A 140 -7.50 -6.29 6.27
C ILE A 140 -7.59 -6.44 4.76
N ASP A 141 -8.65 -5.89 4.19
CA ASP A 141 -8.87 -5.88 2.75
C ASP A 141 -8.92 -4.48 2.19
N HIS A 142 -8.46 -4.31 0.96
CA HIS A 142 -8.57 -3.03 0.28
C HIS A 142 -8.54 -3.12 -1.23
N ARG A 143 -9.25 -2.19 -1.86
CA ARG A 143 -9.26 -1.94 -3.30
C ARG A 143 -8.79 -0.54 -3.57
N THR A 144 -7.96 -0.39 -4.59
CA THR A 144 -7.45 0.89 -5.04
C THR A 144 -7.74 1.11 -6.51
N HIS A 145 -8.26 2.28 -6.83
CA HIS A 145 -8.53 2.74 -8.17
C HIS A 145 -7.76 4.04 -8.41
N ASN A 146 -6.78 4.02 -9.32
CA ASN A 146 -6.01 5.19 -9.68
C ASN A 146 -6.24 5.48 -11.17
N ALA A 147 -6.89 6.60 -11.48
CA ALA A 147 -7.13 7.06 -12.84
C ALA A 147 -6.38 8.37 -13.08
N SER A 148 -5.72 8.51 -14.23
CA SER A 148 -5.12 9.78 -14.63
C SER A 148 -5.36 10.09 -16.10
N LEU A 149 -5.55 11.37 -16.40
CA LEU A 149 -5.59 11.90 -17.75
C LEU A 149 -4.60 13.05 -17.85
N ASP A 150 -3.62 12.91 -18.73
CA ASP A 150 -2.57 13.89 -18.96
C ASP A 150 -2.60 14.37 -20.43
N ALA A 151 -2.43 15.67 -20.62
CA ALA A 151 -2.26 16.30 -21.92
C ALA A 151 -0.93 17.04 -21.96
N SER A 152 -0.16 16.86 -23.03
CA SER A 152 1.09 17.57 -23.30
C SER A 152 0.96 18.30 -24.63
N TYR A 153 0.97 19.62 -24.59
CA TYR A 153 0.80 20.48 -25.75
C TYR A 153 2.05 21.33 -26.01
N ARG A 154 2.56 21.28 -27.24
CA ARG A 154 3.71 22.10 -27.66
C ARG A 154 3.21 23.49 -28.04
N LEU A 155 3.30 24.43 -27.09
CA LEU A 155 2.92 25.83 -27.27
C LEU A 155 3.80 26.53 -28.32
N ALA A 156 5.11 26.27 -28.27
CA ALA A 156 6.10 26.80 -29.20
C ALA A 156 7.25 25.79 -29.35
N ARG A 157 8.15 26.00 -30.31
CA ARG A 157 9.31 25.11 -30.50
C ARG A 157 10.10 24.82 -29.20
N PRO A 158 10.41 25.82 -28.35
CA PRO A 158 11.12 25.57 -27.10
C PRO A 158 10.19 25.22 -25.93
N ALA A 159 8.87 25.38 -26.01
CA ALA A 159 7.97 25.32 -24.85
C ALA A 159 6.88 24.25 -25.00
N THR A 160 6.79 23.36 -24.02
CA THR A 160 5.72 22.35 -23.91
C THR A 160 5.01 22.51 -22.57
N LEU A 161 3.70 22.76 -22.63
CA LEU A 161 2.82 22.77 -21.47
C LEU A 161 2.27 21.37 -21.24
N LYS A 162 2.22 20.95 -19.98
CA LYS A 162 1.60 19.71 -19.54
C LYS A 162 0.55 20.03 -18.50
N VAL A 163 -0.64 19.47 -18.66
CA VAL A 163 -1.72 19.55 -17.69
C VAL A 163 -2.25 18.15 -17.44
N GLY A 164 -2.68 17.87 -16.22
CA GLY A 164 -3.20 16.55 -15.89
C GLY A 164 -4.13 16.57 -14.69
N TYR A 165 -4.97 15.55 -14.65
CA TYR A 165 -5.87 15.26 -13.54
C TYR A 165 -5.66 13.81 -13.10
N GLU A 166 -5.62 13.60 -11.79
CA GLU A 166 -5.50 12.30 -11.15
C GLU A 166 -6.62 12.13 -10.13
N ARG A 167 -7.20 10.93 -10.08
CA ARG A 167 -8.08 10.49 -9.02
C ARG A 167 -7.55 9.19 -8.44
N GLU A 168 -7.39 9.16 -7.13
CA GLU A 168 -7.04 7.98 -6.36
C GLU A 168 -8.16 7.69 -5.37
N ARG A 169 -8.78 6.52 -5.48
CA ARG A 169 -9.79 6.04 -4.54
C ARG A 169 -9.29 4.79 -3.85
N TRP A 170 -9.45 4.74 -2.54
CA TRP A 170 -9.30 3.55 -1.71
C TRP A 170 -10.65 3.18 -1.14
N ASP A 171 -10.98 1.90 -1.22
CA ASP A 171 -12.09 1.26 -0.50
C ASP A 171 -11.45 0.18 0.40
N ARG A 172 -11.56 0.32 1.72
CA ARG A 172 -11.00 -0.58 2.74
C ARG A 172 -12.12 -1.30 3.46
N SER A 173 -11.80 -2.42 4.10
CA SER A 173 -12.70 -3.06 5.06
C SER A 173 -13.01 -2.14 6.26
N ASP A 174 -14.09 -2.44 6.96
CA ASP A 174 -14.53 -1.80 8.20
C ASP A 174 -13.59 -2.02 9.40
N HIS A 175 -12.64 -2.94 9.31
CA HIS A 175 -11.50 -3.09 10.24
C HIS A 175 -10.60 -1.85 10.39
N ARG A 176 -10.81 -0.82 9.58
CA ARG A 176 -10.03 0.43 9.54
C ARG A 176 -10.94 1.61 9.82
N GLU A 177 -10.39 2.66 10.42
CA GLU A 177 -11.18 3.79 10.90
C GLU A 177 -11.89 4.56 9.76
N VAL A 178 -11.34 4.50 8.54
CA VAL A 178 -11.96 5.09 7.33
C VAL A 178 -12.08 4.04 6.23
N THR A 179 -13.32 3.70 5.89
CA THR A 179 -13.64 2.70 4.86
C THR A 179 -13.42 3.20 3.44
N ARG A 180 -13.53 4.51 3.17
CA ARG A 180 -13.30 5.06 1.83
C ARG A 180 -12.53 6.37 1.87
N THR A 181 -11.53 6.52 1.01
CA THR A 181 -10.86 7.81 0.78
C THR A 181 -10.75 8.11 -0.70
N ASP A 182 -11.06 9.34 -1.11
CA ASP A 182 -10.95 9.82 -2.48
C ASP A 182 -10.00 11.03 -2.52
N GLU A 183 -8.95 10.95 -3.35
CA GLU A 183 -8.00 12.03 -3.57
C GLU A 183 -8.04 12.48 -5.03
N HIS A 184 -8.32 13.76 -5.23
CA HIS A 184 -8.28 14.42 -6.51
C HIS A 184 -7.04 15.30 -6.59
N ALA A 185 -6.28 15.19 -7.67
CA ALA A 185 -5.09 16.00 -7.87
C ALA A 185 -5.05 16.63 -9.26
N ALA A 186 -4.86 17.95 -9.32
CA ALA A 186 -4.58 18.69 -10.54
C ALA A 186 -3.07 18.92 -10.66
N LYS A 187 -2.55 18.82 -11.88
CA LYS A 187 -1.13 18.98 -12.18
C LYS A 187 -0.95 19.94 -13.35
N ALA A 188 0.03 20.82 -13.25
CA ALA A 188 0.49 21.64 -14.36
C ALA A 188 2.02 21.64 -14.38
N ALA A 189 2.62 21.54 -15.55
CA ALA A 189 4.07 21.65 -15.70
C ALA A 189 4.44 22.27 -17.04
N VAL A 190 5.57 22.96 -17.09
CA VAL A 190 6.12 23.55 -18.31
C VAL A 190 7.54 23.02 -18.50
N ASP A 191 7.80 22.46 -19.68
CA ASP A 191 9.13 22.14 -20.15
C ASP A 191 9.57 23.25 -21.11
N TYR A 192 10.69 23.91 -20.81
CA TYR A 192 11.27 24.97 -21.62
C TYR A 192 12.70 24.61 -22.05
N LYS A 193 12.95 24.60 -23.36
CA LYS A 193 14.22 24.27 -24.00
C LYS A 193 14.74 25.48 -24.77
N PRO A 194 15.37 26.46 -24.10
CA PRO A 194 15.84 27.68 -24.76
C PRO A 194 16.95 27.41 -25.79
N ALA A 195 17.71 26.34 -25.60
CA ALA A 195 18.76 25.89 -26.51
C ALA A 195 18.82 24.35 -26.52
N PRO A 196 19.45 23.71 -27.53
CA PRO A 196 19.60 22.25 -27.56
C PRO A 196 20.32 21.66 -26.34
N TRP A 197 21.20 22.43 -25.71
CA TRP A 197 21.95 22.05 -24.52
C TRP A 197 21.22 22.34 -23.20
N ALA A 198 20.04 22.99 -23.21
CA ALA A 198 19.37 23.46 -22.00
C ALA A 198 17.93 22.96 -21.89
N LEU A 199 17.53 22.50 -20.70
CA LEU A 199 16.16 22.16 -20.34
C LEU A 199 15.85 22.71 -18.95
N LEU A 200 14.78 23.48 -18.86
CA LEU A 200 14.15 23.89 -17.61
C LEU A 200 12.78 23.23 -17.51
N ARG A 201 12.43 22.73 -16.34
CA ARG A 201 11.10 22.23 -16.03
C ARG A 201 10.64 22.82 -14.70
N ALA A 202 9.43 23.33 -14.70
CA ALA A 202 8.72 23.70 -13.50
C ALA A 202 7.39 22.95 -13.47
N GLY A 203 7.06 22.34 -12.33
CA GLY A 203 5.84 21.59 -12.11
C GLY A 203 5.17 22.02 -10.81
N TYR A 204 3.85 21.98 -10.81
CA TYR A 204 3.01 22.21 -9.65
C TYR A 204 1.91 21.15 -9.59
N ARG A 205 1.67 20.62 -8.39
CA ARG A 205 0.59 19.69 -8.09
C ARG A 205 -0.20 20.21 -6.89
N PHE A 206 -1.51 20.23 -7.06
CA PHE A 206 -2.47 20.50 -6.00
C PHE A 206 -3.33 19.25 -5.81
N GLY A 207 -3.52 18.81 -4.57
CA GLY A 207 -4.32 17.64 -4.26
C GLY A 207 -5.20 17.85 -3.05
N ILE A 208 -6.43 17.33 -3.10
CA ILE A 208 -7.37 17.30 -1.97
C ILE A 208 -7.80 15.86 -1.79
N ARG A 209 -7.65 15.35 -0.58
CA ARG A 209 -8.16 14.05 -0.16
C ARG A 209 -9.30 14.23 0.83
N ARG A 210 -10.37 13.47 0.64
CA ARG A 210 -11.49 13.37 1.58
C ARG A 210 -11.85 11.92 1.89
N GLY A 211 -12.07 11.63 3.15
CA GLY A 211 -12.52 10.35 3.69
C GLY A 211 -14.04 10.23 3.77
N SER A 212 -14.50 9.01 4.05
CA SER A 212 -15.81 8.77 4.66
C SER A 212 -15.78 9.14 6.15
N ASP A 213 -16.90 8.90 6.83
CA ASP A 213 -16.98 9.03 8.28
C ASP A 213 -15.84 8.25 8.97
N TYR A 214 -15.33 8.83 10.05
CA TYR A 214 -14.20 8.32 10.81
C TYR A 214 -14.69 7.54 12.04
N ASN A 215 -14.67 6.21 11.97
CA ASN A 215 -14.96 5.35 13.11
C ASN A 215 -13.70 5.16 13.96
N THR A 216 -13.59 5.88 15.08
CA THR A 216 -12.38 5.84 15.93
C THR A 216 -12.10 4.46 16.52
N PHE A 217 -13.12 3.63 16.71
CA PHE A 217 -13.02 2.36 17.42
C PHE A 217 -13.13 1.13 16.52
N ALA A 218 -13.08 1.32 15.19
CA ALA A 218 -13.07 0.24 14.20
C ALA A 218 -12.07 -0.88 14.55
N HIS A 219 -10.87 -0.53 15.01
CA HIS A 219 -9.86 -1.53 15.40
C HIS A 219 -10.24 -2.39 16.61
N LEU A 220 -11.13 -1.91 17.50
CA LEU A 220 -11.64 -2.67 18.65
C LEU A 220 -12.88 -3.48 18.28
N GLU A 221 -13.82 -2.87 17.55
CA GLU A 221 -15.10 -3.50 17.16
C GLU A 221 -14.92 -4.85 16.46
N HIS A 222 -13.80 -5.04 15.76
CA HIS A 222 -13.49 -6.29 15.07
C HIS A 222 -12.49 -7.19 15.81
N ALA A 223 -11.92 -6.74 16.94
CA ALA A 223 -10.88 -7.47 17.68
C ALA A 223 -11.36 -8.01 19.04
N VAL A 224 -12.51 -7.56 19.55
CA VAL A 224 -13.11 -8.01 20.81
C VAL A 224 -14.59 -8.37 20.62
N LEU A 225 -15.21 -9.00 21.62
CA LEU A 225 -16.65 -9.25 21.62
C LEU A 225 -17.43 -7.92 21.70
N GLU A 226 -18.60 -7.88 21.07
CA GLU A 226 -19.46 -6.68 21.03
C GLU A 226 -19.77 -6.13 22.43
N ASP A 227 -20.09 -7.00 23.38
CA ASP A 227 -20.40 -6.63 24.77
C ASP A 227 -19.19 -6.05 25.53
N GLU A 228 -17.96 -6.31 25.06
CA GLU A 228 -16.71 -5.82 25.64
C GLU A 228 -16.26 -4.47 25.05
N VAL A 229 -16.82 -4.05 23.90
CA VAL A 229 -16.39 -2.86 23.16
C VAL A 229 -16.46 -1.60 24.03
N LEU A 230 -17.59 -1.36 24.72
CA LEU A 230 -17.77 -0.16 25.53
C LEU A 230 -16.72 -0.02 26.64
N ALA A 231 -16.34 -1.13 27.27
CA ALA A 231 -15.29 -1.14 28.29
C ALA A 231 -13.90 -0.90 27.67
N ALA A 232 -13.63 -1.46 26.49
CA ALA A 232 -12.38 -1.29 25.77
C ALA A 232 -12.20 0.15 25.22
N MET A 233 -13.29 0.81 24.80
CA MET A 233 -13.27 2.19 24.30
C MET A 233 -12.72 3.19 25.33
N LEU A 234 -12.96 2.96 26.62
CA LEU A 234 -12.47 3.83 27.71
C LEU A 234 -10.94 3.84 27.84
N GLN A 235 -10.25 2.84 27.29
CA GLN A 235 -8.79 2.73 27.27
C GLN A 235 -8.21 2.85 25.84
N GLY A 236 -9.07 3.12 24.85
CA GLY A 236 -8.73 3.07 23.44
C GLY A 236 -8.13 4.37 22.89
N GLN A 237 -8.23 4.48 21.57
CA GLN A 237 -7.80 5.65 20.82
C GLN A 237 -8.62 6.91 21.18
N SER A 238 -7.97 8.08 21.23
CA SER A 238 -8.66 9.36 21.37
C SER A 238 -9.63 9.61 20.21
N THR A 239 -10.87 9.99 20.50
CA THR A 239 -11.95 10.27 19.52
C THR A 239 -11.60 11.40 18.54
N PHE A 240 -10.69 12.29 18.92
CA PHE A 240 -10.21 13.40 18.10
C PHE A 240 -8.94 13.06 17.30
N LEU A 241 -8.37 11.85 17.47
CA LEU A 241 -7.21 11.41 16.70
C LEU A 241 -7.62 11.10 15.26
N ARG A 242 -6.80 11.57 14.32
CA ARG A 242 -6.87 11.20 12.90
C ARG A 242 -5.53 10.64 12.46
N LYS A 243 -5.55 9.41 11.93
CA LYS A 243 -4.36 8.75 11.38
C LYS A 243 -4.01 9.40 10.03
N PHE A 244 -2.76 9.82 9.85
CA PHE A 244 -2.34 10.65 8.70
C PHE A 244 -2.52 9.97 7.33
N ASP A 245 -2.55 8.65 7.28
CA ASP A 245 -2.75 7.86 6.07
C ASP A 245 -4.22 7.84 5.61
N GLU A 246 -5.15 8.14 6.51
CA GLU A 246 -6.61 8.14 6.30
C GLU A 246 -7.25 9.51 6.37
N ALA A 247 -6.61 10.44 7.07
CA ALA A 247 -7.09 11.79 7.30
C ALA A 247 -7.23 12.59 6.00
N ASP A 248 -8.21 13.50 6.03
CA ASP A 248 -8.41 14.53 5.03
C ASP A 248 -7.18 15.41 4.95
N ARG A 249 -6.77 15.74 3.73
CA ARG A 249 -5.59 16.57 3.52
C ARG A 249 -5.67 17.42 2.27
N VAL A 250 -5.01 18.56 2.35
CA VAL A 250 -4.71 19.44 1.23
C VAL A 250 -3.21 19.43 1.01
N ARG A 251 -2.79 19.18 -0.24
CA ARG A 251 -1.37 19.07 -0.61
C ARG A 251 -1.03 20.04 -1.72
N HIS A 252 0.07 20.74 -1.54
CA HIS A 252 0.74 21.57 -2.53
C HIS A 252 2.14 21.01 -2.76
N GLN A 253 2.56 20.88 -4.01
CA GLN A 253 3.91 20.46 -4.35
C GLN A 253 4.42 21.23 -5.56
N VAL A 254 5.63 21.77 -5.46
CA VAL A 254 6.38 22.41 -6.53
C VAL A 254 7.63 21.60 -6.80
N ASP A 255 7.87 21.28 -8.06
CA ASP A 255 9.08 20.57 -8.51
C ASP A 255 9.78 21.39 -9.60
N LEU A 256 11.08 21.58 -9.45
CA LEU A 256 11.94 22.32 -10.37
C LEU A 256 13.07 21.40 -10.85
N LEU A 257 13.36 21.45 -12.15
CA LEU A 257 14.50 20.79 -12.75
C LEU A 257 15.18 21.73 -13.74
N ALA A 258 16.50 21.86 -13.62
CA ALA A 258 17.34 22.51 -14.60
C ALA A 258 18.39 21.51 -15.08
N GLN A 259 18.55 21.40 -16.39
CA GLN A 259 19.53 20.54 -17.01
C GLN A 259 20.30 21.34 -18.06
N ALA A 260 21.62 21.22 -18.04
CA ALA A 260 22.53 21.84 -18.99
C ALA A 260 23.54 20.78 -19.48
N SER A 261 23.72 20.68 -20.80
CA SER A 261 24.72 19.82 -21.43
C SER A 261 25.67 20.68 -22.27
N PRO A 262 26.57 21.44 -21.63
CA PRO A 262 27.44 22.40 -22.33
C PRO A 262 28.39 21.72 -23.33
N GLN A 263 28.69 20.44 -23.13
CA GLN A 263 29.42 19.57 -24.06
C GLN A 263 28.65 18.26 -24.23
N GLU A 264 28.97 17.46 -25.24
CA GLU A 264 28.24 16.22 -25.56
C GLU A 264 28.45 15.10 -24.52
N ASP A 265 29.51 15.18 -23.73
CA ASP A 265 29.93 14.22 -22.71
C ASP A 265 29.66 14.68 -21.28
N LEU A 266 29.23 15.93 -21.09
CA LEU A 266 28.93 16.52 -19.79
C LEU A 266 27.48 16.94 -19.71
N THR A 267 26.71 16.30 -18.83
CA THR A 267 25.35 16.74 -18.45
C THR A 267 25.32 17.08 -16.97
N LEU A 268 24.96 18.32 -16.68
CA LEU A 268 24.69 18.82 -15.34
C LEU A 268 23.18 18.86 -15.14
N THR A 269 22.69 18.27 -14.05
CA THR A 269 21.28 18.31 -13.66
C THR A 269 21.19 18.89 -12.26
N PHE A 270 20.22 19.75 -12.03
CA PHE A 270 19.87 20.30 -10.75
C PHE A 270 18.37 20.12 -10.53
N THR A 271 18.00 19.61 -9.37
CA THR A 271 16.61 19.40 -8.98
C THR A 271 16.32 20.10 -7.66
N GLY A 272 15.16 20.72 -7.58
CA GLY A 272 14.61 21.32 -6.37
C GLY A 272 13.16 20.90 -6.21
N GLY A 273 12.71 20.72 -4.98
CA GLY A 273 11.34 20.36 -4.67
C GLY A 273 10.90 20.97 -3.35
N TYR A 274 9.64 21.38 -3.29
CA TYR A 274 9.01 21.89 -2.09
C TYR A 274 7.58 21.38 -2.00
N GLY A 275 7.16 20.91 -0.82
CA GLY A 275 5.84 20.36 -0.61
C GLY A 275 5.29 20.74 0.75
N LEU A 276 4.00 21.03 0.78
CA LEU A 276 3.22 21.31 1.99
C LEU A 276 1.99 20.40 2.00
N ILE A 277 1.74 19.77 3.12
CA ILE A 277 0.55 18.96 3.37
C ILE A 277 -0.09 19.48 4.64
N ASN A 278 -1.36 19.87 4.57
CA ASN A 278 -2.15 20.29 5.73
C ASN A 278 -3.29 19.28 5.95
N TYR A 279 -3.53 18.91 7.20
CA TYR A 279 -4.59 18.02 7.63
C TYR A 279 -5.62 18.82 8.43
N ASP A 280 -6.39 19.65 7.72
CA ASP A 280 -7.23 20.69 8.34
C ASP A 280 -8.32 20.13 9.29
N GLU A 281 -8.71 18.86 9.11
CA GLU A 281 -9.71 18.18 9.96
C GLU A 281 -9.11 17.31 11.08
N SER A 282 -7.78 17.34 11.25
CA SER A 282 -7.07 16.59 12.29
C SER A 282 -6.86 17.45 13.54
N THR A 283 -7.62 17.19 14.60
CA THR A 283 -7.39 17.85 15.90
C THR A 283 -6.18 17.26 16.64
N PHE A 284 -6.05 15.93 16.65
CA PHE A 284 -4.85 15.23 17.12
C PHE A 284 -4.31 14.33 16.01
N GLY A 285 -2.98 14.14 16.01
CA GLY A 285 -2.26 13.40 14.97
C GLY A 285 -1.29 14.31 14.23
N LEU A 286 -1.03 14.01 12.96
CA LEU A 286 -0.28 14.90 12.08
C LEU A 286 -1.21 16.01 11.59
N THR A 287 -0.86 17.27 11.89
CA THR A 287 -1.64 18.46 11.49
C THR A 287 -1.10 19.10 10.23
N ASP A 288 0.22 19.09 10.07
CA ASP A 288 0.92 19.70 8.94
C ASP A 288 2.24 18.97 8.69
N ASP A 289 2.73 19.04 7.45
CA ASP A 289 3.99 18.47 7.04
C ASP A 289 4.60 19.29 5.90
N GLU A 290 5.82 19.78 6.12
CA GLU A 290 6.59 20.55 5.16
C GLU A 290 7.83 19.75 4.73
N ARG A 291 8.06 19.70 3.42
CA ARG A 291 9.17 18.95 2.83
C ARG A 291 9.88 19.79 1.79
N TRP A 292 11.20 19.71 1.78
CA TRP A 292 12.01 20.28 0.71
C TRP A 292 13.18 19.38 0.36
N SER A 293 13.59 19.45 -0.90
CA SER A 293 14.72 18.70 -1.41
C SER A 293 15.48 19.54 -2.41
N VAL A 294 16.81 19.51 -2.32
CA VAL A 294 17.69 20.09 -3.33
C VAL A 294 18.81 19.11 -3.60
N GLY A 295 19.10 18.86 -4.88
CA GLY A 295 20.11 17.90 -5.28
C GLY A 295 20.71 18.21 -6.65
N PRO A 296 22.05 18.31 -6.77
CA PRO A 296 22.73 18.11 -8.04
C PRO A 296 22.72 16.64 -8.47
N GLY A 297 22.70 16.41 -9.77
CA GLY A 297 22.88 15.10 -10.40
C GLY A 297 23.76 15.21 -11.64
N THR A 298 24.74 14.33 -11.77
CA THR A 298 25.62 14.23 -12.93
C THR A 298 25.48 12.84 -13.55
N PRO A 299 24.74 12.67 -14.66
CA PRO A 299 24.93 11.49 -15.49
C PRO A 299 26.17 11.72 -16.36
N SER A 300 27.31 11.12 -16.01
CA SER A 300 28.47 11.07 -16.91
C SER A 300 28.35 9.82 -17.82
N ARG A 301 28.48 10.00 -19.14
CA ARG A 301 28.58 8.89 -20.10
C ARG A 301 29.99 8.93 -20.70
N THR A 302 30.94 8.28 -20.04
CA THR A 302 32.30 8.15 -20.54
C THR A 302 32.37 7.07 -21.62
N SER A 303 32.63 7.45 -22.87
CA SER A 303 33.17 6.52 -23.87
C SER A 303 34.59 6.13 -23.48
N SER A 304 34.90 4.85 -23.62
CA SER A 304 36.09 4.15 -23.12
C SER A 304 37.45 4.82 -23.38
N SER A 305 38.25 5.03 -22.32
CA SER A 305 39.54 4.33 -22.13
C SER A 305 40.16 4.66 -20.76
N SER A 306 40.25 3.63 -19.91
CA SER A 306 41.11 3.51 -18.71
C SER A 306 40.87 4.41 -17.48
N ARG A 307 40.74 3.68 -16.35
CA ARG A 307 40.93 4.03 -14.92
C ARG A 307 39.97 5.03 -14.26
N ASN A 308 39.02 4.41 -13.54
CA ASN A 308 38.29 4.86 -12.34
C ASN A 308 37.76 6.30 -12.30
N PRO A 309 36.43 6.47 -12.45
CA PRO A 309 35.70 7.54 -11.79
C PRO A 309 34.97 7.03 -10.54
N ALA A 310 35.12 7.76 -9.44
CA ALA A 310 34.23 7.71 -8.29
C ALA A 310 33.08 8.67 -8.56
N ASP A 311 31.85 8.15 -8.66
CA ASP A 311 30.61 8.95 -8.71
C ASP A 311 29.83 8.72 -7.41
N GLY A 312 29.28 9.81 -6.86
CA GLY A 312 28.39 9.79 -5.70
C GLY A 312 27.32 10.88 -5.82
N PRO A 313 26.01 10.55 -5.85
CA PRO A 313 24.97 11.56 -5.73
C PRO A 313 25.03 12.19 -4.33
N SER A 314 25.00 13.53 -4.25
CA SER A 314 24.83 14.25 -3.00
C SER A 314 23.48 14.95 -3.02
N GLY A 315 22.52 14.44 -2.25
CA GLY A 315 21.23 15.08 -2.03
C GLY A 315 21.09 15.47 -0.57
N ARG A 316 20.54 16.66 -0.29
CA ARG A 316 20.07 17.02 1.06
C ARG A 316 18.55 17.03 1.05
N SER A 317 17.98 16.30 2.00
CA SER A 317 16.55 16.28 2.31
C SER A 317 16.41 16.45 3.81
N ALA A 318 15.52 17.34 4.25
CA ALA A 318 15.04 17.33 5.63
C ALA A 318 13.75 16.50 5.67
N PRO A 319 13.68 15.39 6.41
CA PRO A 319 12.41 14.74 6.71
C PRO A 319 11.62 15.57 7.74
N ALA A 320 10.33 15.26 7.84
CA ALA A 320 9.31 15.90 8.67
C ALA A 320 9.82 16.36 10.05
N SER A 321 9.39 17.56 10.45
CA SER A 321 9.57 18.10 11.79
C SER A 321 9.03 17.12 12.84
N PRO A 322 9.73 16.91 13.97
CA PRO A 322 9.24 16.02 15.02
C PRO A 322 7.93 16.54 15.62
N GLN A 323 7.03 15.63 15.94
CA GLN A 323 5.79 15.89 16.66
C GLN A 323 6.07 16.72 17.92
N THR A 324 5.53 17.93 17.98
CA THR A 324 5.58 18.80 19.16
C THR A 324 4.60 18.27 20.21
N THR A 325 5.01 17.25 20.97
CA THR A 325 4.37 16.95 22.25
C THR A 325 4.89 17.94 23.30
N GLY A 326 4.04 18.85 23.77
CA GLY A 326 4.42 19.84 24.77
C GLY A 326 4.73 19.22 26.14
N ARG A 327 5.97 19.38 26.62
CA ARG A 327 6.26 19.65 28.05
C ARG A 327 7.70 20.17 28.28
N ALA A 328 7.81 21.02 29.31
CA ALA A 328 8.91 21.93 29.68
C ALA A 328 10.20 21.25 30.24
N PRO A 329 11.30 22.00 30.48
CA PRO A 329 12.68 21.53 30.25
C PRO A 329 13.32 20.81 31.44
N ARG A 330 14.20 19.85 31.14
CA ARG A 330 15.23 19.40 32.08
C ARG A 330 16.59 19.34 31.37
N ARG A 331 17.49 20.21 31.81
CA ARG A 331 18.92 20.20 31.47
C ARG A 331 19.56 18.95 32.07
N THR A 332 20.21 18.14 31.24
CA THR A 332 21.43 17.42 31.62
C THR A 332 22.30 17.21 30.39
N ARG A 333 23.58 17.52 30.56
CA ARG A 333 24.64 17.52 29.56
C ARG A 333 25.39 16.19 29.69
N SER A 334 25.50 15.38 28.64
CA SER A 334 26.55 14.35 28.59
C SER A 334 27.00 14.10 27.16
N THR A 335 28.28 14.36 26.95
CA THR A 335 29.07 14.06 25.76
C THR A 335 29.46 12.58 25.75
N ARG A 336 29.24 11.85 24.65
CA ARG A 336 30.18 10.79 24.24
C ARG A 336 30.04 10.37 22.78
N ARG A 337 31.22 10.18 22.19
CA ARG A 337 31.58 9.82 20.81
C ARG A 337 31.04 8.44 20.39
N GLU A 338 30.59 8.35 19.14
CA GLU A 338 30.61 7.13 18.33
C GLU A 338 32.04 6.79 17.89
N PRO A 339 32.30 5.51 17.57
CA PRO A 339 32.95 5.23 16.29
C PRO A 339 32.24 4.11 15.51
N GLY A 340 32.31 4.24 14.19
CA GLY A 340 31.55 3.46 13.23
C GLY A 340 31.99 2.02 13.05
N ARG A 341 31.16 1.28 12.31
CA ARG A 341 31.50 -0.04 11.76
C ARG A 341 31.00 -0.19 10.33
N THR A 342 31.93 -0.64 9.51
CA THR A 342 31.88 -0.96 8.09
C THR A 342 31.17 -2.29 7.84
N TRP A 343 30.44 -2.38 6.73
CA TRP A 343 29.84 -3.62 6.23
C TRP A 343 30.82 -4.36 5.32
N PHE A 344 31.10 -5.63 5.60
CA PHE A 344 31.73 -6.58 4.68
C PHE A 344 30.70 -7.61 4.24
N SER A 345 30.56 -7.78 2.92
CA SER A 345 29.81 -8.86 2.27
C SER A 345 30.67 -10.11 2.12
N SER A 346 30.14 -11.29 2.41
CA SER A 346 30.67 -12.56 1.89
C SER A 346 29.77 -13.06 0.75
N ARG A 347 30.35 -13.20 -0.44
CA ARG A 347 29.79 -13.98 -1.54
C ARG A 347 30.26 -15.42 -1.38
N THR A 348 29.36 -16.37 -1.59
CA THR A 348 29.74 -17.74 -1.92
C THR A 348 29.07 -18.09 -3.25
N ALA A 349 29.91 -18.42 -4.23
CA ALA A 349 29.52 -18.81 -5.58
C ALA A 349 28.95 -20.23 -5.58
N SER A 350 27.94 -20.49 -6.43
CA SER A 350 27.61 -21.83 -6.88
C SER A 350 27.39 -21.84 -8.40
N THR A 351 27.97 -22.87 -9.01
CA THR A 351 28.15 -23.16 -10.44
C THR A 351 26.84 -23.63 -11.11
N PRO A 352 26.60 -23.39 -12.41
CA PRO A 352 25.35 -23.78 -13.06
C PRO A 352 25.33 -25.28 -13.45
N ALA A 353 24.21 -25.95 -13.17
CA ALA A 353 23.91 -27.31 -13.64
C ALA A 353 23.12 -27.28 -14.98
N SER A 354 23.49 -28.16 -15.90
CA SER A 354 22.89 -28.35 -17.23
C SER A 354 21.47 -28.95 -17.18
N PRO A 355 20.63 -28.75 -18.22
CA PRO A 355 19.23 -29.20 -18.22
C PRO A 355 19.10 -30.71 -18.51
N MET A 356 18.33 -31.39 -17.66
CA MET A 356 17.97 -32.81 -17.79
C MET A 356 16.57 -32.92 -18.40
N SER A 357 16.47 -33.58 -19.56
CA SER A 357 15.21 -33.83 -20.28
C SER A 357 14.48 -35.06 -19.72
N LEU A 358 13.25 -34.90 -19.24
CA LEU A 358 12.38 -36.01 -18.81
C LEU A 358 11.21 -36.20 -19.80
N ARG A 359 11.22 -37.34 -20.50
CA ARG A 359 10.11 -37.84 -21.33
C ARG A 359 9.11 -38.58 -20.44
N TRP A 360 7.83 -38.25 -20.56
CA TRP A 360 6.72 -39.01 -19.97
C TRP A 360 6.14 -40.02 -20.99
N PRO A 361 5.75 -41.23 -20.56
CA PRO A 361 5.20 -42.25 -21.46
C PRO A 361 3.72 -42.00 -21.79
N ARG A 362 3.38 -42.22 -23.07
CA ARG A 362 2.02 -42.16 -23.63
C ARG A 362 1.15 -43.29 -23.05
N ARG A 363 0.00 -42.96 -22.45
CA ARG A 363 -1.11 -43.89 -22.24
C ARG A 363 -2.25 -43.58 -23.21
N ARG A 364 -2.80 -44.63 -23.84
CA ARG A 364 -3.91 -44.60 -24.80
C ARG A 364 -5.24 -44.27 -24.10
N PRO A 365 -6.21 -43.61 -24.76
CA PRO A 365 -7.54 -43.37 -24.20
C PRO A 365 -8.45 -44.60 -24.33
N ALA A 366 -9.25 -44.86 -23.30
CA ALA A 366 -10.39 -45.77 -23.33
C ALA A 366 -11.69 -44.98 -23.61
N PRO A 367 -12.71 -45.57 -24.26
CA PRO A 367 -13.83 -44.82 -24.83
C PRO A 367 -14.89 -44.37 -23.81
N LEU A 368 -15.51 -43.22 -24.11
CA LEU A 368 -16.65 -42.62 -23.41
C LEU A 368 -17.87 -43.56 -23.40
N ALA A 369 -18.44 -43.79 -22.22
CA ALA A 369 -19.81 -44.29 -22.05
C ALA A 369 -20.70 -43.11 -21.63
N ALA A 370 -21.76 -42.89 -22.40
CA ALA A 370 -22.80 -41.90 -22.14
C ALA A 370 -23.86 -42.47 -21.18
N ALA A 371 -24.34 -41.64 -20.25
CA ALA A 371 -25.50 -41.93 -19.39
C ALA A 371 -26.23 -40.60 -19.08
N PRO A 372 -27.56 -40.65 -18.81
CA PRO A 372 -28.52 -39.69 -19.34
C PRO A 372 -28.91 -38.54 -18.40
N ALA A 373 -29.44 -37.47 -18.99
CA ALA A 373 -29.96 -36.29 -18.31
C ALA A 373 -31.26 -36.57 -17.52
N PRO A 374 -31.45 -35.98 -16.32
CA PRO A 374 -32.72 -36.05 -15.60
C PRO A 374 -33.75 -35.01 -16.10
N PRO A 375 -35.06 -35.30 -15.98
CA PRO A 375 -36.11 -34.55 -16.67
C PRO A 375 -36.48 -33.23 -15.99
N TRP A 376 -36.85 -32.26 -16.83
CA TRP A 376 -37.54 -31.04 -16.44
C TRP A 376 -38.94 -31.34 -15.91
N THR A 377 -39.24 -30.91 -14.68
CA THR A 377 -40.61 -30.79 -14.18
C THR A 377 -40.88 -29.35 -13.80
N SER A 378 -41.75 -28.70 -14.57
CA SER A 378 -42.37 -27.43 -14.25
C SER A 378 -43.28 -27.57 -13.03
N ARG A 379 -42.99 -26.84 -11.95
CA ARG A 379 -43.94 -26.59 -10.86
C ARG A 379 -44.16 -25.09 -10.71
N THR A 380 -45.33 -24.67 -11.14
CA THR A 380 -45.99 -23.40 -10.84
C THR A 380 -46.26 -23.33 -9.33
N SER A 381 -45.70 -22.33 -8.65
CA SER A 381 -46.19 -21.89 -7.34
C SER A 381 -46.42 -20.38 -7.37
N ARG A 382 -47.70 -19.99 -7.49
CA ARG A 382 -48.20 -18.66 -7.17
C ARG A 382 -48.22 -18.51 -5.64
N ILE A 383 -47.58 -17.47 -5.10
CA ILE A 383 -47.91 -16.91 -3.78
C ILE A 383 -47.93 -15.37 -3.94
N PRO A 384 -48.93 -14.67 -3.38
CA PRO A 384 -49.34 -13.35 -3.85
C PRO A 384 -48.66 -12.18 -3.12
N CYS A 385 -48.44 -11.09 -3.86
CA CYS A 385 -48.13 -9.77 -3.33
C CYS A 385 -49.31 -9.24 -2.51
N LYS A 386 -49.07 -8.90 -1.23
CA LYS A 386 -49.93 -8.00 -0.47
C LYS A 386 -49.48 -6.56 -0.70
N HIS A 387 -50.27 -5.81 -1.46
CA HIS A 387 -50.33 -4.37 -1.37
C HIS A 387 -51.12 -3.98 -0.11
N SER A 388 -50.55 -3.13 0.73
CA SER A 388 -51.31 -2.31 1.69
C SER A 388 -51.12 -0.85 1.32
N SER A 389 -52.12 -0.28 0.67
CA SER A 389 -52.30 1.14 0.41
C SER A 389 -53.31 1.68 1.41
N LEU A 390 -52.93 2.61 2.29
CA LEU A 390 -53.85 3.50 2.99
C LEU A 390 -53.26 4.92 3.08
N LEU A 391 -53.89 5.80 2.31
CA LEU A 391 -54.33 7.17 2.63
C LEU A 391 -53.30 8.31 2.81
N SER A 392 -53.25 9.10 1.72
CA SER A 392 -53.33 10.56 1.58
C SER A 392 -53.68 11.46 2.79
N GLY A 393 -53.07 12.66 2.79
CA GLY A 393 -53.56 13.90 3.41
C GLY A 393 -52.42 14.82 3.89
N ILE A 394 -51.74 15.58 3.02
CA ILE A 394 -51.90 17.04 2.77
C ILE A 394 -52.01 17.90 4.06
N ILE A 395 -51.00 18.76 4.30
CA ILE A 395 -51.03 20.23 4.51
C ILE A 395 -49.77 20.66 5.30
N CYS A 396 -49.06 21.65 4.74
CA CYS A 396 -47.92 22.44 5.26
C CYS A 396 -46.53 21.79 5.30
#